data_AF-A0ABD2QKN5-F1
#
_entry.id   AF-A0ABD2QKN5-F1
#
_cell.length_a   1.000
_cell.length_b   1.000
_cell.length_c   1.000
_cell.angle_alpha   90.00
_cell.angle_beta   90.00
_cell.angle_gamma   90.00
#
_symmetry.space_group_name_H-M   'P 1'
#
loop_
_entity.id
_entity.type
_entity.pdbx_description
1 polymer ?
#
loop_
_entity_poly.entity_id
_entity_poly.type
_entity_poly.pdbx_seq_one_letter_code
_entity_poly.pdbx_strand_id
1 'polypeptide(L)'
;MLGSELQPAARDLESDDFQVTFLADHNTYPAGYYVIKFFNEDGYLKIKKAISESQDVSSISPVFTEYIQHNGIWYAPKVHTETFAIIISVFIGIWAIITKNKLVSSTK
;
A
#
# COMPACT_ATOMS: atom_id res chain seq x y z
N MET A 1 -15.76 6.70 9.22
CA MET A 1 -15.56 6.88 7.77
C MET A 1 -14.08 6.99 7.51
N LEU A 2 -13.60 6.18 6.58
CA LEU A 2 -12.24 6.23 6.08
C LEU A 2 -12.34 6.67 4.62
N GLY A 3 -11.91 7.89 4.31
CA GLY A 3 -12.24 8.51 3.02
C GLY A 3 -13.75 8.72 2.86
N SER A 4 -14.36 8.15 1.82
CA SER A 4 -15.80 8.25 1.50
C SER A 4 -16.64 7.07 1.99
N GLU A 5 -16.04 6.04 2.57
CA GLU A 5 -16.74 4.78 2.89
C GLU A 5 -16.98 4.61 4.40
N LEU A 6 -18.16 4.08 4.74
CA LEU A 6 -18.53 3.71 6.11
C LEU A 6 -17.96 2.34 6.42
N GLN A 7 -17.21 2.24 7.52
CA GLN A 7 -16.64 0.99 7.99
C GLN A 7 -17.11 0.70 9.41
N PRO A 8 -17.44 -0.57 9.73
CA PRO A 8 -17.71 -0.96 11.10
C PRO A 8 -16.42 -0.88 11.93
N ALA A 9 -16.51 -0.30 13.12
CA ALA A 9 -15.47 -0.40 14.13
C ALA A 9 -15.87 -1.52 15.09
N ALA A 10 -14.98 -2.48 15.32
CA ALA A 10 -15.17 -3.48 16.36
C ALA A 10 -14.65 -2.89 17.68
N ARG A 11 -15.41 -3.03 18.76
CA ARG A 11 -14.96 -2.65 20.11
C ARG A 11 -14.37 -3.88 20.78
N ASP A 12 -13.15 -3.75 21.28
CA ASP A 12 -12.56 -4.70 22.19
C ASP A 12 -13.19 -4.52 23.58
N LEU A 13 -13.78 -5.59 24.11
CA LEU A 13 -14.51 -5.57 25.36
C LEU A 13 -13.59 -5.57 26.58
N GLU A 14 -12.33 -5.99 26.43
CA GLU A 14 -11.36 -6.04 27.52
C GLU A 14 -10.56 -4.73 27.66
N SER A 15 -10.24 -4.09 26.53
CA SER A 15 -9.33 -2.94 26.48
C SER A 15 -10.04 -1.59 26.31
N ASP A 16 -11.35 -1.58 26.04
CA ASP A 16 -12.11 -0.41 25.55
C ASP A 16 -11.55 0.20 24.25
N ASP A 17 -10.73 -0.55 23.54
CA ASP A 17 -10.11 -0.14 22.29
C ASP A 17 -11.05 -0.36 21.10
N PHE A 18 -10.89 0.47 20.07
CA PHE A 18 -11.64 0.33 18.83
C PHE A 18 -10.71 -0.18 17.72
N GLN A 19 -11.00 -1.36 17.19
CA GLN A 19 -10.33 -1.90 16.02
C GLN A 19 -11.04 -1.43 14.74
N VAL A 20 -10.30 -0.75 13.88
CA VAL A 20 -10.74 -0.33 12.55
C VAL A 20 -9.85 -0.97 11.51
N THR A 21 -10.45 -1.61 10.51
CA THR A 21 -9.72 -2.33 9.45
C THR A 21 -9.98 -1.70 8.09
N PHE A 22 -8.93 -1.45 7.33
CA PHE A 22 -9.00 -1.00 5.94
C PHE A 22 -9.71 -2.05 5.07
N LEU A 23 -10.68 -1.63 4.24
CA LEU A 23 -11.43 -2.53 3.34
C LEU A 23 -10.59 -2.96 2.13
N ALA A 24 -9.64 -2.12 1.73
CA ALA A 24 -8.79 -2.37 0.59
C ALA A 24 -7.61 -3.28 0.95
N ASP A 25 -7.16 -4.07 -0.03
CA ASP A 25 -5.97 -4.90 0.11
C ASP A 25 -4.78 -4.01 0.49
N HIS A 26 -4.11 -4.36 1.59
CA HIS A 26 -2.92 -3.68 2.08
C HIS A 26 -1.85 -3.52 0.99
N ASN A 27 -1.76 -4.46 0.04
CA ASN A 27 -0.83 -4.42 -1.09
C ASN A 27 -1.14 -3.35 -2.14
N THR A 28 -2.29 -2.70 -2.05
CA THR A 28 -2.72 -1.64 -2.97
C THR A 28 -2.89 -0.30 -2.29
N TYR A 29 -2.72 -0.25 -0.96
CA TYR A 29 -2.96 0.95 -0.19
C TYR A 29 -1.79 1.93 -0.34
N PRO A 30 -2.01 3.12 -0.91
CA PRO A 30 -0.92 4.07 -1.12
C PRO A 30 -0.34 4.56 0.22
N ALA A 31 0.89 5.07 0.17
CA ALA A 31 1.45 5.82 1.29
C ALA A 31 0.70 7.15 1.41
N GLY A 32 0.39 7.58 2.63
CA GLY A 32 -0.30 8.85 2.84
C GLY A 32 -0.93 9.02 4.21
N TYR A 33 -1.57 10.17 4.38
CA TYR A 33 -2.36 10.50 5.56
C TYR A 33 -3.81 10.15 5.32
N TYR A 34 -4.36 9.35 6.22
CA TYR A 34 -5.74 8.93 6.22
C TYR A 34 -6.45 9.56 7.41
N VAL A 35 -7.53 10.29 7.12
CA VAL A 35 -8.37 10.91 8.13
C VAL A 35 -9.52 9.95 8.45
N ILE A 36 -9.56 9.47 9.68
CA ILE A 36 -10.64 8.61 10.18
C ILE A 36 -11.57 9.45 11.01
N LYS A 37 -12.83 9.54 10.57
CA LYS A 37 -13.90 10.26 11.26
C LYS A 37 -14.81 9.26 11.95
N PHE A 38 -15.00 9.42 13.24
CA PHE A 38 -15.89 8.57 14.02
C PHE A 38 -17.20 9.29 14.32
N PHE A 39 -18.29 8.53 14.29
CA PHE A 39 -19.64 9.03 14.46
C PHE A 39 -20.36 8.19 15.51
N ASN A 40 -21.22 8.83 16.29
CA ASN A 40 -22.16 8.14 17.16
C ASN A 40 -23.34 7.56 16.34
N GLU A 41 -24.25 6.87 17.01
CA GLU A 41 -25.44 6.28 16.39
C GLU A 41 -26.29 7.31 15.63
N ASP A 42 -26.52 8.48 16.24
CA ASP A 42 -27.25 9.59 15.60
C ASP A 42 -26.55 10.10 14.34
N GLY A 43 -25.23 10.26 14.38
CA GLY A 43 -24.41 10.67 13.25
C GLY A 43 -24.44 9.65 12.13
N TYR A 44 -24.39 8.36 12.46
CA TYR A 44 -24.50 7.28 11.48
C TYR A 44 -25.85 7.29 10.75
N LEU A 45 -26.97 7.47 11.48
CA LEU A 45 -28.30 7.57 10.86
C LEU A 45 -28.39 8.78 9.91
N LYS A 46 -27.82 9.91 10.30
CA LYS A 46 -27.74 11.11 9.45
C LYS A 46 -26.91 10.86 8.20
N ILE A 47 -25.78 10.17 8.30
CA ILE A 47 -24.93 9.84 7.14
C ILE A 47 -25.68 8.91 6.19
N LYS A 48 -26.32 7.87 6.71
CA LYS A 48 -27.09 6.92 5.90
C LYS A 48 -28.21 7.63 5.14
N LYS A 49 -28.90 8.56 5.81
CA LYS A 49 -29.92 9.41 5.17
C LYS A 49 -29.32 10.32 4.10
N ALA A 50 -28.22 11.01 4.40
CA ALA A 50 -27.55 11.91 3.46
C ALA A 50 -27.08 11.17 2.19
N ILE A 51 -26.49 9.98 2.34
CA ILE A 51 -26.09 9.12 1.21
C ILE A 51 -27.32 8.72 0.38
N SER A 52 -28.41 8.31 1.04
CA SER A 52 -29.66 7.95 0.35
C SER A 52 -30.28 9.13 -0.40
N GLU A 53 -30.13 10.36 0.10
CA GLU A 53 -30.68 11.58 -0.47
C GLU A 53 -29.68 12.31 -1.41
N SER A 54 -28.51 11.71 -1.67
CA SER A 54 -27.41 12.34 -2.44
C SER A 54 -27.00 13.73 -1.90
N GLN A 55 -27.13 13.93 -0.60
CA GLN A 55 -26.73 15.14 0.11
C GLN A 55 -25.27 15.06 0.58
N ASP A 56 -24.67 16.22 0.83
CA ASP A 56 -23.28 16.27 1.29
C ASP A 56 -23.14 15.78 2.73
N VAL A 57 -22.36 14.70 2.86
CA VAL A 57 -22.05 14.04 4.13
C VAL A 57 -21.07 14.87 4.97
N SER A 58 -20.38 15.83 4.36
CA SER A 58 -19.39 16.68 5.05
C SER A 58 -20.00 17.61 6.12
N SER A 59 -21.31 17.89 6.00
CA SER A 59 -22.08 18.71 6.94
C SER A 59 -22.31 18.06 8.32
N ILE A 60 -22.05 16.75 8.44
CA ILE A 60 -22.28 15.99 9.66
C ILE A 60 -21.00 16.02 10.50
N SER A 61 -21.09 16.59 11.70
CA SER A 61 -19.95 16.70 12.62
C SER A 61 -19.54 15.33 13.20
N PRO A 62 -18.26 14.94 13.08
CA PRO A 62 -17.74 13.72 13.72
C PRO A 62 -17.52 13.95 15.21
N VAL A 63 -17.64 12.88 16.00
CA VAL A 63 -17.40 12.88 17.46
C VAL A 63 -15.89 12.99 17.73
N PHE A 64 -15.08 12.24 16.98
CA PHE A 64 -13.63 12.29 17.05
C PHE A 64 -13.02 12.07 15.66
N THR A 65 -11.86 12.67 15.43
CA THR A 65 -11.13 12.60 14.16
C THR A 65 -9.68 12.25 14.45
N GLU A 66 -9.22 11.15 13.87
CA GLU A 66 -7.86 10.66 14.03
C GLU A 66 -7.12 10.66 12.69
N TYR A 67 -5.82 10.95 12.75
CA TYR A 67 -4.93 11.00 11.60
C TYR A 67 -3.98 9.82 11.63
N ILE A 68 -4.11 8.91 10.66
CA ILE A 68 -3.22 7.75 10.52
C ILE A 68 -2.27 8.00 9.36
N GLN A 69 -0.97 7.91 9.64
CA GLN A 69 0.05 7.93 8.60
C GLN A 69 0.35 6.49 8.17
N HIS A 70 0.04 6.16 6.92
CA HIS A 70 0.43 4.91 6.30
C HIS A 70 1.75 5.12 5.55
N ASN A 71 2.82 4.46 5.99
CA ASN A 71 4.15 4.61 5.41
C ASN A 71 4.32 3.94 4.03
N GLY A 72 3.26 3.30 3.53
CA GLY A 72 3.29 2.53 2.29
C GLY A 72 3.91 1.16 2.47
N ILE A 73 3.89 0.41 1.39
CA ILE A 73 4.40 -0.96 1.30
C ILE A 73 5.73 -0.96 0.55
N TRP A 74 6.68 -1.74 1.06
CA TRP A 74 7.93 -2.01 0.36
C TRP A 74 7.81 -3.33 -0.40
N TYR A 75 7.94 -3.29 -1.72
CA TYR A 75 8.01 -4.51 -2.52
C TYR A 75 9.45 -5.05 -2.52
N ALA A 76 9.60 -6.30 -2.06
CA ALA A 76 10.87 -6.99 -2.19
C ALA A 76 11.25 -7.17 -3.68
N PRO A 77 12.56 -7.16 -4.03
CA PRO A 77 13.00 -7.44 -5.38
C PRO A 77 12.47 -8.81 -5.83
N LYS A 78 11.77 -8.86 -6.97
CA LYS A 78 11.23 -10.11 -7.53
C LYS A 78 12.31 -11.06 -8.05
N VAL A 79 13.52 -10.54 -8.28
CA VAL A 79 14.66 -11.30 -8.80
C VAL A 79 15.73 -11.38 -7.74
N HIS A 80 16.17 -12.60 -7.45
CA HIS A 80 17.23 -12.85 -6.49
C HIS A 80 18.59 -12.40 -7.01
N THR A 81 19.49 -12.04 -6.10
CA THR A 81 20.86 -11.64 -6.39
C THR A 81 21.66 -12.76 -7.09
N GLU A 82 21.33 -14.01 -6.82
CA GLU A 82 21.93 -15.19 -7.47
C GLU A 82 21.74 -15.19 -8.99
N THR A 83 20.54 -14.87 -9.47
CA THR A 83 20.25 -14.79 -10.91
C THR A 83 21.11 -13.74 -11.59
N PHE A 84 21.30 -12.59 -10.93
CA PHE A 84 22.20 -11.54 -11.43
C PHE A 84 23.66 -12.00 -11.48
N ALA A 85 24.13 -12.70 -10.45
CA ALA A 85 25.51 -13.21 -10.41
C ALA A 85 25.78 -14.18 -11.58
N ILE A 86 24.84 -15.08 -11.85
CA ILE A 86 24.94 -16.02 -12.98
C ILE A 86 24.99 -15.26 -14.32
N ILE A 87 24.08 -14.31 -14.55
CA ILE A 87 24.04 -13.51 -15.78
C ILE A 87 25.37 -12.78 -15.99
N ILE A 88 25.90 -12.13 -14.95
CA ILE A 88 27.17 -11.40 -15.01
C ILE A 88 28.32 -12.34 -15.34
N SER A 89 28.38 -13.53 -14.73
CA SER A 89 29.44 -14.51 -14.99
C SER A 89 29.46 -14.99 -16.45
N VAL A 90 28.28 -15.23 -17.02
CA VAL A 90 28.13 -15.63 -18.43
C VAL A 90 28.58 -14.50 -19.35
N PHE A 91 28.16 -13.26 -19.06
CA PHE A 91 28.57 -12.09 -19.83
C PHE A 91 30.10 -11.93 -19.87
N ILE A 92 30.75 -12.04 -18.71
CA ILE A 92 32.22 -11.95 -18.61
C ILE A 92 32.89 -13.08 -19.40
N GLY A 93 32.38 -14.31 -19.27
CA GLY A 93 32.92 -15.49 -19.98
C GLY A 93 32.87 -15.33 -21.50
N ILE A 94 31.72 -14.88 -22.03
CA ILE A 94 31.55 -14.63 -23.48
C ILE A 94 32.49 -13.50 -23.92
N TRP A 95 32.58 -12.42 -23.15
CA TRP A 95 33.43 -11.27 -23.48
C TRP A 95 34.92 -11.64 -23.53
N ALA A 96 35.38 -12.51 -22.62
CA ALA A 96 36.74 -13.04 -22.62
C ALA A 96 37.02 -13.87 -23.88
N ILE A 97 36.08 -14.73 -24.31
CA ILE A 97 36.23 -15.53 -25.53
C ILE A 97 36.31 -14.64 -26.77
N ILE A 98 35.46 -13.63 -26.89
CA ILE A 98 35.48 -12.68 -28.00
C ILE A 98 36.82 -11.96 -28.07
N THR A 99 37.31 -11.48 -26.93
CA THR A 99 38.60 -10.77 -26.86
C THR A 99 39.75 -11.69 -27.24
N LYS A 100 39.79 -12.92 -26.71
CA LYS A 100 40.78 -13.93 -27.10
C LYS A 100 40.77 -14.20 -28.59
N ASN A 101 39.59 -14.35 -29.20
CA ASN A 101 39.46 -14.65 -30.63
C ASN A 101 39.95 -13.49 -31.49
N LYS A 102 39.68 -12.23 -31.09
CA LYS A 102 40.22 -11.04 -31.77
C LYS A 102 41.76 -11.00 -31.74
N LEU A 103 42.36 -11.29 -30.58
CA LEU A 103 43.82 -11.31 -30.43
C LEU A 103 44.48 -12.40 -31.29
N VAL A 104 43.93 -13.62 -31.26
CA VAL A 104 44.44 -14.76 -32.05
C VAL A 104 44.32 -14.49 -33.55
N SER A 105 43.22 -13.86 -34.00
CA SER A 105 43.02 -13.51 -35.41
C SER A 105 43.97 -12.43 -35.90
N SER A 106 44.46 -11.54 -35.03
CA SER A 106 45.37 -10.45 -35.42
C SER A 106 46.84 -10.86 -35.48
N THR A 107 47.17 -12.07 -35.01
CA THR A 107 48.56 -12.58 -34.94
C THR A 107 48.88 -13.57 -36.08
N LYS A 108 47.90 -13.90 -36.93
CA LYS A 108 48.07 -14.64 -38.20
C LYS A 108 48.16 -13.66 -39.36
#